data_AF-A0A6L3EY47-F1
#
_entry.id   AF-A0A6L3EY47-F1
#
_cell.length_a   1.000
_cell.length_b   1.000
_cell.length_c   1.000
_cell.angle_alpha   90.00
_cell.angle_beta   90.00
_cell.angle_gamma   90.00
#
_symmetry.space_group_name_H-M   'P 1'
#
loop_
_entity.id
_entity.type
_entity.pdbx_description
1 polymer ?
#
loop_
_entity_poly.entity_id
_entity_poly.type
_entity_poly.pdbx_seq_one_letter_code
_entity_poly.pdbx_strand_id
1 'polypeptide(L)' 'TCILLAPHAPEQNPIEDIWLQGKQWVREKYNECHSFKDVTTYFLEAIEGRRFSFPKLAAYRRSHSF' A
#
# COMPACT_ATOMS: atom_id res chain seq x y z
N THR A 1 15.59 5.33 -12.53
CA THR A 1 15.92 6.06 -11.30
C THR A 1 14.99 5.64 -10.19
N CYS A 2 15.52 5.32 -9.01
CA CYS A 2 14.74 5.03 -7.80
C CYS A 2 14.48 6.32 -7.02
N ILE A 3 13.32 6.43 -6.35
CA ILE A 3 12.99 7.56 -5.47
C ILE A 3 13.39 7.18 -4.05
N LEU A 4 14.20 8.03 -3.40
CA LEU A 4 14.51 7.91 -1.98
C LEU A 4 13.37 8.53 -1.16
N LEU A 5 12.65 7.69 -0.42
CA LEU A 5 11.57 8.12 0.48
C LEU A 5 12.16 8.57 1.83
N ALA A 6 11.44 9.43 2.54
CA ALA A 6 11.84 9.86 3.86
C ALA A 6 11.91 8.66 4.83
N PRO A 7 13.01 8.50 5.59
CA PRO A 7 13.10 7.43 6.57
C PRO A 7 12.11 7.66 7.71
N HIS A 8 11.57 6.58 8.27
CA HIS A 8 10.64 6.60 9.43
C HIS A 8 9.34 7.40 9.23
N ALA A 9 8.97 7.69 7.98
CA ALA A 9 7.76 8.44 7.62
C ALA A 9 6.81 7.57 6.77
N PRO A 10 6.20 6.52 7.35
CA PRO A 10 5.32 5.59 6.61
C PRO A 10 4.14 6.29 5.93
N GLU A 11 3.64 7.39 6.49
CA GLU A 11 2.59 8.21 5.90
C GLU A 11 2.99 8.82 4.54
N GLN A 12 4.29 8.98 4.30
CA GLN A 12 4.84 9.45 3.03
C GLN A 12 5.17 8.32 2.05
N ASN A 13 5.19 7.07 2.52
CA ASN A 13 5.37 5.91 1.65
C ASN A 13 4.03 5.53 1.00
N PRO A 14 3.86 5.67 -0.32
CA PRO A 14 2.60 5.31 -0.98
C PRO A 14 2.26 3.82 -0.91
N ILE A 15 3.25 2.95 -0.73
CA ILE A 15 3.03 1.51 -0.62
C ILE A 15 2.33 1.15 0.69
N GLU A 16 2.60 1.89 1.77
CA GLU A 16 1.93 1.67 3.06
C GLU A 16 0.42 1.93 2.98
N ASP A 17 -0.03 2.86 2.13
CA ASP A 17 -1.46 3.10 1.91
C ASP A 17 -2.14 1.89 1.26
N ILE A 18 -1.48 1.26 0.28
CA ILE A 18 -1.99 0.06 -0.41
C ILE A 18 -2.04 -1.12 0.57
N TRP A 19 -0.95 -1.32 1.32
CA TRP A 19 -0.92 -2.35 2.34
C TRP A 19 -1.96 -2.13 3.43
N LEU A 20 -2.21 -0.88 3.81
CA LEU A 20 -3.26 -0.54 4.76
C LEU A 20 -4.64 -0.94 4.22
N GLN A 21 -4.94 -0.66 2.95
CA GLN A 21 -6.21 -1.09 2.31
C GLN A 21 -6.37 -2.61 2.35
N GLY A 22 -5.34 -3.36 1.94
CA GLY A 22 -5.38 -4.83 1.99
C GLY A 22 -5.55 -5.36 3.42
N LYS A 23 -4.82 -4.78 4.39
CA LYS A 23 -4.94 -5.15 5.81
C LYS A 23 -6.32 -4.82 6.39
N GLN A 24 -6.93 -3.70 6.00
CA GLN A 24 -8.27 -3.31 6.43
C GLN A 24 -9.31 -4.31 5.93
N TRP A 25 -9.24 -4.70 4.65
CA TRP A 25 -10.15 -5.68 4.07
C TRP A 25 -10.05 -7.05 4.75
N VAL A 26 -8.83 -7.53 5.01
CA VAL A 26 -8.61 -8.76 5.79
C VAL A 26 -9.23 -8.66 7.20
N ARG A 27 -9.13 -7.51 7.87
CA ARG A 27 -9.72 -7.32 9.21
C ARG A 27 -11.24 -7.36 9.19
N GLU A 28 -11.86 -6.74 8.19
CA GLU A 28 -13.31 -6.78 7.98
C GLU A 28 -13.80 -8.22 7.73
N LYS A 29 -12.95 -9.04 7.11
CA LYS A 29 -13.20 -10.45 6.76
C LYS A 29 -12.59 -11.46 7.71
N TYR A 30 -12.14 -11.04 8.89
CA TYR A 30 -11.40 -11.90 9.82
C TYR A 30 -12.17 -13.19 10.18
N ASN A 31 -13.49 -13.09 10.38
CA ASN A 31 -14.33 -14.24 10.71
C ASN A 31 -14.42 -15.29 9.58
N GLU A 32 -14.11 -14.90 8.34
CA GLU A 32 -14.08 -15.76 7.15
C GLU A 32 -12.66 -16.32 6.88
N CYS A 33 -11.64 -15.87 7.63
CA CYS A 33 -10.25 -16.30 7.47
C CYS A 33 -9.94 -17.52 8.37
N HIS A 34 -10.01 -18.73 7.81
CA HIS A 34 -9.70 -19.97 8.55
C HIS A 34 -8.26 -20.46 8.36
N SER A 35 -7.54 -19.86 7.41
CA SER A 35 -6.17 -20.20 7.05
C SER A 35 -5.41 -18.97 6.55
N PHE A 36 -4.08 -19.10 6.45
CA PHE A 36 -3.25 -18.07 5.84
C PHE A 36 -3.54 -17.87 4.34
N LYS A 37 -4.06 -18.91 3.67
CA LYS A 37 -4.51 -18.81 2.28
C LYS A 37 -5.67 -17.83 2.16
N ASP A 38 -6.65 -17.89 3.07
CA ASP A 38 -7.81 -16.99 3.08
C ASP A 38 -7.36 -15.54 3.29
N VAL A 39 -6.44 -15.31 4.24
CA VAL A 39 -5.82 -13.99 4.46
C VAL A 39 -5.20 -13.45 3.17
N THR A 40 -4.45 -14.28 2.46
CA THR A 40 -3.78 -13.89 1.22
C THR A 40 -4.80 -13.62 0.11
N THR A 41 -5.84 -14.44 0.00
CA THR A 41 -6.94 -14.25 -0.97
C THR A 41 -7.64 -12.92 -0.75
N TYR A 42 -8.14 -12.64 0.46
CA TYR A 42 -8.79 -11.36 0.75
C TYR A 42 -7.83 -10.19 0.52
N PHE A 43 -6.57 -10.29 0.98
CA PHE A 43 -5.60 -9.23 0.75
C PHE A 43 -5.43 -8.92 -0.75
N LEU A 44 -5.34 -9.94 -1.60
CA LEU A 44 -5.22 -9.78 -3.06
C LEU A 44 -6.51 -9.23 -3.68
N GLU A 45 -7.70 -9.69 -3.28
CA GLU A 45 -8.98 -9.12 -3.75
C GLU A 45 -9.07 -7.59 -3.53
N ALA A 46 -8.45 -7.10 -2.45
CA ALA A 46 -8.43 -5.69 -2.12
C ALA A 46 -7.50 -4.85 -3.01
N ILE A 47 -6.54 -5.45 -3.72
CA ILE A 47 -5.49 -4.68 -4.43
C ILE A 47 -5.24 -5.12 -5.88
N GLU A 48 -5.55 -6.36 -6.23
CA GLU A 48 -5.25 -6.94 -7.53
C GLU A 48 -6.08 -6.28 -8.64
N GLY A 49 -5.45 -6.02 -9.78
CA GLY A 49 -6.08 -5.35 -10.93
C GLY A 49 -6.40 -3.86 -10.73
N ARG A 50 -6.15 -3.29 -9.54
CA ARG A 50 -6.43 -1.89 -9.24
C ARG A 50 -5.32 -0.97 -9.71
N ARG A 51 -5.70 0.21 -10.20
CA ARG A 51 -4.77 1.30 -10.52
C ARG A 51 -4.68 2.23 -9.31
N PHE A 52 -3.47 2.45 -8.82
CA PHE A 52 -3.21 3.37 -7.71
C PHE A 52 -2.49 4.61 -8.21
N SER A 53 -2.91 5.78 -7.73
CA SER A 53 -2.22 7.04 -7.96
C SER A 53 -1.50 7.46 -6.70
N PHE A 54 -0.30 8.02 -6.84
CA PHE A 54 0.52 8.46 -5.70
C PHE A 54 0.90 9.93 -5.82
N PRO A 55 -0.05 10.88 -5.65
CA PRO A 55 0.23 12.31 -5.74
C PRO A 55 1.38 12.76 -4.82
N LYS A 56 1.53 12.11 -3.66
CA LYS A 56 2.61 12.38 -2.70
C LYS A 56 4.02 12.22 -3.27
N LEU A 57 4.22 11.41 -4.31
CA LEU A 57 5.53 11.27 -4.98
C LEU A 57 5.96 12.53 -5.75
N ALA A 58 5.02 13.43 -6.09
CA ALA A 58 5.37 14.70 -6.72
C ALA A 58 6.20 15.62 -5.81
N ALA A 59 6.14 15.44 -4.50
CA ALA A 59 7.00 16.17 -3.55
C ALA A 59 8.47 15.73 -3.68
N TYR A 60 8.73 14.43 -3.84
CA TYR A 60 10.07 13.87 -3.96
C TYR A 60 10.75 14.13 -5.30
N ARG A 61 9.96 14.32 -6.37
CA ARG A 61 10.49 14.70 -7.68
C ARG A 61 10.98 16.14 -7.73
N ARG A 62 10.37 17.04 -6.94
CA ARG A 62 10.75 18.47 -6.89
C ARG A 62 12.01 18.74 -6.07
N SER A 63 12.37 17.85 -5.15
CA SER A 63 13.58 17.96 -4.34
C SER A 63 14.86 17.45 -5.03
N HIS A 64 14.75 16.88 -6.24
CA HIS A 64 15.87 16.31 -7.00
C HIS A 64 16.02 16.95 -8.40
N SER A 65 15.51 18.17 -8.59
CA SER A 65 15.80 18.96 -9.79
C SER A 65 17.22 19.51 -9.68
N PHE A 66 18.13 18.96 -10.50
CA PHE A 66 19.39 19.62 -10.86
C PHE A 66 19.11 20.73 -11.86
#